data_AF-A0A6L7YJP9-F1
#
_entry.id   AF-A0A6L7YJP9-F1
#
_cell.length_a   1.000
_cell.length_b   1.000
_cell.length_c   1.000
_cell.angle_alpha   90.00
_cell.angle_beta   90.00
_cell.angle_gamma   90.00
#
_symmetry.space_group_name_H-M   'P 1'
#
loop_
_entity.id
_entity.type
_entity.pdbx_description
1 polymer ?
#
loop_
_entity_poly.entity_id
_entity_poly.type
_entity_poly.pdbx_seq_one_letter_code
_entity_poly.pdbx_strand_id
1 'polypeptide(L)'
;MARLSRAFATSDGVIQLGAITPRIRDTVRRIVGIEGDRSDEPDFDVDDPTSEAFNDYRERTIAAYLAERRTAELIEEFSAAGVPIAPVQAPEELSDDPQVQAAGFMAQLEHPLTGPQQVMGPVVDMSGTPTAVQGPPPPPRGRPDAGGGGAPAPPPPPRGG
;
A
#
# COMPACT_ATOMS: atom_id res chain seq x y z
N MET A 1 4.72 -12.51 20.31
CA MET A 1 5.24 -11.37 19.50
C MET A 1 4.35 -10.15 19.74
N ALA A 2 4.91 -8.97 20.03
CA ALA A 2 4.14 -7.76 20.33
C ALA A 2 3.26 -7.31 19.15
N ARG A 3 1.95 -7.11 19.40
CA ARG A 3 0.94 -6.70 18.40
C ARG A 3 0.95 -5.20 18.10
N LEU A 4 2.12 -4.64 17.81
CA LEU A 4 2.26 -3.19 17.52
C LEU A 4 2.11 -2.84 16.03
N SER A 5 2.07 -3.85 15.15
CA SER A 5 1.94 -3.63 13.69
C SER A 5 0.51 -3.86 13.23
N ARG A 6 -0.27 -2.79 13.07
CA ARG A 6 -1.69 -2.84 12.65
C ARG A 6 -2.21 -1.47 12.22
N ALA A 7 -3.46 -1.44 11.77
CA ALA A 7 -4.19 -0.23 11.45
C ALA A 7 -4.79 0.42 12.72
N PHE A 8 -4.71 1.74 12.80
CA PHE A 8 -5.29 2.58 13.86
C PHE A 8 -6.09 3.74 13.26
N ALA A 9 -7.20 4.09 13.91
CA ALA A 9 -7.95 5.29 13.56
C ALA A 9 -7.19 6.54 13.99
N THR A 10 -7.37 7.60 13.21
CA THR A 10 -6.91 8.97 13.48
C THR A 10 -8.12 9.90 13.47
N SER A 11 -7.94 11.21 13.62
CA SER A 11 -9.06 12.15 13.63
C SER A 11 -9.81 12.24 12.28
N ASP A 12 -9.12 11.97 11.17
CA ASP A 12 -9.61 12.18 9.80
C ASP A 12 -9.43 10.98 8.86
N GLY A 13 -8.91 9.86 9.36
CA GLY A 13 -8.64 8.67 8.55
C GLY A 13 -8.11 7.49 9.34
N VAL A 14 -7.46 6.56 8.65
CA VAL A 14 -6.85 5.36 9.24
C VAL A 14 -5.41 5.26 8.76
N ILE A 15 -4.50 4.87 9.64
CA ILE A 15 -3.08 4.67 9.35
C ILE A 15 -2.66 3.25 9.67
N GLN A 16 -1.80 2.68 8.83
CA GLN A 16 -1.08 1.46 9.10
C GLN A 16 0.25 1.79 9.78
N LEU A 17 0.44 1.29 11.00
CA LEU A 17 1.69 1.43 11.76
C LEU A 17 2.55 0.17 11.62
N GLY A 18 3.82 0.32 11.20
CA GLY A 18 4.74 -0.80 10.99
C GLY A 18 5.82 -0.94 12.08
N ALA A 19 5.46 -1.39 13.28
CA ALA A 19 6.39 -1.54 14.40
C ALA A 19 6.99 -2.96 14.53
N ILE A 20 7.79 -3.38 13.54
CA ILE A 20 8.25 -4.77 13.41
C ILE A 20 9.56 -5.06 14.17
N THR A 21 10.53 -4.15 14.16
CA THR A 21 11.85 -4.36 14.82
C THR A 21 11.88 -3.74 16.21
N PRO A 22 12.74 -4.23 17.14
CA PRO A 22 12.88 -3.65 18.49
C PRO A 22 13.15 -2.14 18.44
N ARG A 23 14.08 -1.71 17.58
CA ARG A 23 14.41 -0.29 17.38
C ARG A 23 13.19 0.57 17.01
N ILE A 24 12.31 0.07 16.15
CA ILE A 24 11.10 0.80 15.75
C ILE A 24 10.09 0.80 16.90
N ARG A 25 9.91 -0.33 17.60
CA ARG A 25 9.04 -0.39 18.79
C ARG A 25 9.49 0.60 19.87
N ASP A 26 10.77 0.68 20.17
CA ASP A 26 11.35 1.65 21.11
C ASP A 26 11.04 3.09 20.72
N THR A 27 11.06 3.36 19.42
CA THR A 27 10.76 4.70 18.90
C THR A 27 9.28 5.03 19.04
N VAL A 28 8.40 4.09 18.71
CA VAL A 28 6.94 4.24 18.92
C VAL A 28 6.62 4.45 20.39
N ARG A 29 7.20 3.65 21.30
CA ARG A 29 7.02 3.79 22.75
C ARG A 29 7.39 5.19 23.23
N ARG A 30 8.51 5.73 22.75
CA ARG A 30 9.00 7.06 23.13
C ARG A 30 8.09 8.18 22.63
N ILE A 31 7.59 8.07 21.39
CA ILE A 31 6.68 9.07 20.81
C ILE A 31 5.35 9.08 21.58
N VAL A 32 4.80 7.89 21.84
CA VAL A 32 3.47 7.72 22.45
C VAL A 32 3.52 7.84 24.00
N GLY A 33 4.69 7.73 24.61
CA GLY A 33 4.86 7.79 26.07
C GLY A 33 4.55 6.47 26.79
N ILE A 34 4.83 5.33 26.16
CA ILE A 34 4.68 4.00 26.77
C ILE A 34 5.96 3.63 27.51
N GLU A 35 5.86 3.50 28.83
CA GLU A 35 6.94 3.03 29.71
C GLU A 35 6.67 1.59 30.19
N GLY A 36 7.72 0.87 30.59
CA GLY A 36 7.60 -0.47 31.19
C GLY A 36 7.26 -1.60 30.21
N ASP A 37 7.39 -1.38 28.90
CA ASP A 37 7.13 -2.42 27.90
C ASP A 37 8.27 -3.45 27.86
N ARG A 38 8.00 -4.63 28.43
CA ARG A 38 8.94 -5.76 28.50
C ARG A 38 8.92 -6.66 27.25
N SER A 39 8.16 -6.32 26.21
CA SER A 39 7.95 -7.23 25.06
C SER A 39 9.17 -7.47 24.15
N ASP A 40 10.30 -6.83 24.44
CA ASP A 40 11.60 -7.10 23.81
C ASP A 40 12.58 -7.85 24.73
N GLU A 41 12.17 -8.20 25.95
CA GLU A 41 13.02 -8.91 26.90
C GLU A 41 13.11 -10.41 26.55
N PRO A 42 14.28 -11.06 26.77
CA PRO A 42 14.47 -12.47 26.41
C PRO A 42 13.55 -13.46 27.13
N ASP A 43 13.07 -13.09 28.32
CA ASP A 43 12.16 -13.87 29.17
C ASP A 43 10.68 -13.51 28.96
N PHE A 44 10.35 -12.69 27.96
CA PHE A 44 8.98 -12.29 27.67
C PHE A 44 8.12 -13.48 27.26
N ASP A 45 7.15 -13.82 28.10
CA ASP A 45 6.09 -14.78 27.80
C ASP A 45 4.87 -14.06 27.23
N VAL A 46 4.45 -14.43 26.02
CA VAL A 46 3.29 -13.85 25.35
C VAL A 46 1.96 -14.35 25.93
N ASP A 47 1.97 -15.53 26.54
CA ASP A 47 0.78 -16.20 27.07
C ASP A 47 0.54 -15.86 28.56
N ASP A 48 1.47 -15.14 29.19
CA ASP A 48 1.31 -14.64 30.55
C ASP A 48 0.17 -13.59 30.63
N PRO A 49 -0.77 -13.70 31.58
CA PRO A 49 -1.87 -12.75 31.72
C PRO A 49 -1.44 -11.29 31.92
N THR A 50 -0.27 -11.03 32.52
CA THR A 50 0.28 -9.68 32.66
C THR A 50 0.75 -9.11 31.33
N SER A 51 1.28 -9.96 30.44
CA SER A 51 1.64 -9.59 29.07
C SER A 51 0.40 -9.24 28.24
N GLU A 52 -0.69 -9.97 28.40
CA GLU A 52 -1.98 -9.66 27.76
C GLU A 52 -2.53 -8.31 28.24
N ALA A 53 -2.62 -8.10 29.56
CA ALA A 53 -3.07 -6.82 30.12
C ALA A 53 -2.21 -5.63 29.63
N PHE A 54 -0.89 -5.85 29.50
CA PHE A 54 0.02 -4.84 28.98
C PHE A 54 -0.16 -4.61 27.47
N ASN A 55 -0.48 -5.64 26.68
CA ASN A 55 -0.85 -5.49 25.27
C ASN A 55 -2.06 -4.55 25.13
N ASP A 56 -3.10 -4.77 25.93
CA ASP A 56 -4.31 -3.96 25.91
C ASP A 56 -4.04 -2.52 26.33
N TYR A 57 -3.18 -2.33 27.34
CA TYR A 57 -2.71 -1.00 27.72
C TYR A 57 -2.03 -0.30 26.54
N ARG A 58 -1.05 -0.95 25.90
CA ARG A 58 -0.34 -0.39 24.75
C ARG A 58 -1.26 -0.04 23.60
N GLU A 59 -2.16 -0.95 23.22
CA GLU A 59 -3.08 -0.74 22.12
C GLU A 59 -3.99 0.46 22.39
N ARG A 60 -4.53 0.58 23.61
CA ARG A 60 -5.35 1.73 24.00
C ARG A 60 -4.58 3.03 24.01
N THR A 61 -3.35 3.04 24.55
CA THR A 61 -2.53 4.26 24.59
C THR A 61 -2.16 4.73 23.18
N ILE A 62 -1.77 3.81 22.29
CA ILE A 62 -1.48 4.14 20.89
C ILE A 62 -2.74 4.63 20.19
N ALA A 63 -3.85 3.92 20.32
CA ALA A 63 -5.10 4.32 19.68
C ALA A 63 -5.57 5.71 20.14
N ALA A 64 -5.48 6.01 21.44
CA ALA A 64 -5.83 7.32 21.98
C ALA A 64 -4.92 8.43 21.43
N TYR A 65 -3.61 8.20 21.42
CA TYR A 65 -2.62 9.16 20.89
C TYR A 65 -2.87 9.50 19.41
N LEU A 66 -3.19 8.49 18.61
CA LEU A 66 -3.40 8.66 17.16
C LEU A 66 -4.79 9.24 16.84
N ALA A 67 -5.83 8.86 17.58
CA ALA A 67 -7.21 9.31 17.35
C ALA A 67 -7.41 10.83 17.51
N GLU A 68 -6.58 11.48 18.31
CA GLU A 68 -6.67 12.92 18.58
C GLU A 68 -6.00 13.80 17.52
N ARG A 69 -5.29 13.21 16.55
CA ARG A 69 -4.43 13.95 15.61
C ARG A 69 -4.76 13.63 14.16
N ARG A 70 -4.43 14.57 13.26
CA ARG A 70 -4.64 14.38 11.82
C ARG A 70 -3.64 13.39 11.24
N THR A 71 -4.11 12.59 10.29
CA THR A 71 -3.31 11.59 9.57
C THR A 71 -2.00 12.18 9.03
N ALA A 72 -2.07 13.35 8.39
CA ALA A 72 -0.90 13.98 7.80
C ALA A 72 0.18 14.38 8.84
N GLU A 73 -0.24 14.88 10.00
CA GLU A 73 0.67 15.29 11.09
C GLU A 73 1.37 14.08 11.68
N LEU A 74 0.63 12.99 11.89
CA LEU A 74 1.16 11.72 12.37
C LEU A 74 2.15 11.11 11.38
N ILE A 75 1.85 11.15 10.07
CA ILE A 75 2.77 10.66 9.04
C ILE A 75 4.08 11.44 9.08
N GLU A 76 4.02 12.77 9.16
CA GLU A 76 5.21 13.62 9.23
C GLU A 76 6.04 13.34 10.49
N GLU A 77 5.39 13.32 11.67
CA GLU A 77 6.03 13.06 12.97
C GLU A 77 6.74 11.70 13.01
N PHE A 78 6.03 10.63 12.65
CA PHE A 78 6.56 9.27 12.72
C PHE A 78 7.59 8.99 11.63
N SER A 79 7.40 9.51 10.41
CA SER A 79 8.36 9.39 9.31
C SER A 79 9.68 10.10 9.65
N ALA A 80 9.62 11.29 10.25
CA ALA A 80 10.80 12.00 10.73
C ALA A 80 11.58 11.21 11.80
N ALA A 81 10.88 10.40 12.60
CA ALA A 81 11.48 9.49 13.57
C ALA A 81 11.97 8.15 12.97
N GLY A 82 11.78 7.92 11.67
CA GLY A 82 12.14 6.69 10.98
C GLY A 82 11.21 5.51 11.30
N VAL A 83 9.97 5.79 11.71
CA VAL A 83 8.93 4.78 11.90
C VAL A 83 8.09 4.68 10.63
N PRO A 84 7.97 3.50 10.01
CA PRO A 84 7.15 3.33 8.83
C PRO A 84 5.67 3.41 9.21
N ILE A 85 5.00 4.39 8.60
CA ILE A 85 3.58 4.66 8.74
C ILE A 85 3.02 5.04 7.37
N ALA A 86 1.80 4.62 7.06
CA ALA A 86 1.14 4.96 5.81
C ALA A 86 -0.36 5.12 6.02
N PRO A 87 -1.03 6.02 5.27
CA PRO A 87 -2.49 6.09 5.29
C PRO A 87 -3.07 4.81 4.65
N VAL A 88 -4.19 4.34 5.19
CA VAL A 88 -4.99 3.29 4.56
C VAL A 88 -5.91 3.96 3.56
N GLN A 89 -5.68 3.71 2.27
CA GLN A 89 -6.46 4.28 1.17
C GLN A 89 -7.55 3.32 0.71
N ALA A 90 -8.66 3.87 0.25
CA ALA A 90 -9.71 3.10 -0.41
C ALA A 90 -9.24 2.67 -1.82
N PRO A 91 -9.68 1.50 -2.34
CA PRO A 91 -9.29 1.04 -3.67
C PRO A 91 -9.55 2.05 -4.79
N GLU A 92 -10.59 2.86 -4.66
CA GLU A 92 -11.00 3.89 -5.62
C GLU A 92 -10.04 5.08 -5.65
N GLU A 93 -9.28 5.32 -4.57
CA GLU A 93 -8.33 6.41 -4.44
C GLU A 93 -6.94 6.04 -5.01
N LEU A 94 -6.68 4.73 -5.15
CA LEU A 94 -5.37 4.22 -5.59
C LEU A 94 -4.96 4.71 -6.97
N SER A 95 -5.91 4.92 -7.90
CA SER A 95 -5.59 5.40 -9.25
C SER A 95 -4.98 6.81 -9.26
N ASP A 96 -5.30 7.60 -8.25
CA ASP A 96 -4.86 8.99 -8.10
C ASP A 96 -3.64 9.12 -7.17
N ASP A 97 -3.20 8.02 -6.56
CA ASP A 97 -2.07 8.03 -5.64
C ASP A 97 -0.75 8.38 -6.38
N PRO A 98 0.05 9.35 -5.85
CA PRO A 98 1.28 9.79 -6.50
C PRO A 98 2.31 8.66 -6.73
N GLN A 99 2.38 7.67 -5.83
CA GLN A 99 3.28 6.53 -5.97
C GLN A 99 2.78 5.58 -7.05
N VAL A 100 1.47 5.34 -7.14
CA VAL A 100 0.86 4.53 -8.21
C VAL A 100 1.06 5.17 -9.59
N GLN A 101 0.89 6.50 -9.67
CA GLN A 101 1.15 7.27 -10.90
C GLN A 101 2.64 7.25 -11.27
N ALA A 102 3.53 7.48 -10.30
CA ALA A 102 4.97 7.45 -10.52
C ALA A 102 5.49 6.05 -10.93
N ALA A 103 4.86 4.99 -10.43
CA ALA A 103 5.16 3.60 -10.81
C ALA A 103 4.66 3.22 -12.21
N GLY A 104 3.83 4.08 -12.85
CA GLY A 104 3.27 3.80 -14.17
C GLY A 104 2.26 2.65 -14.17
N PHE A 105 1.64 2.34 -13.02
CA PHE A 105 0.70 1.23 -12.91
C PHE A 105 -0.66 1.52 -13.53
N MET A 106 -0.97 2.78 -13.84
CA MET A 106 -2.19 3.15 -14.54
C MET A 106 -1.89 3.44 -16.01
N ALA A 107 -2.45 2.63 -16.90
CA ALA A 107 -2.36 2.80 -18.35
C ALA A 107 -3.63 3.46 -18.90
N GLN A 108 -3.46 4.42 -19.80
CA GLN A 108 -4.56 5.05 -20.54
C GLN A 108 -4.78 4.31 -21.86
N LEU A 109 -6.03 4.04 -22.21
CA LEU A 109 -6.40 3.46 -23.49
C LEU A 109 -7.70 4.07 -24.03
N GLU A 110 -7.86 4.02 -25.35
CA GLU A 110 -9.10 4.42 -26.02
C GLU A 110 -9.86 3.16 -26.45
N HIS A 111 -11.04 2.93 -25.88
CA HIS A 111 -11.88 1.78 -26.22
C HIS A 111 -12.91 2.17 -27.30
N PRO A 112 -12.99 1.46 -28.45
CA PRO A 112 -13.82 1.84 -29.59
C PRO A 112 -15.31 2.04 -29.28
N LEU A 113 -15.85 1.38 -28.25
CA LEU A 113 -17.27 1.44 -27.89
C LEU A 113 -17.56 2.35 -26.69
N THR A 114 -16.60 2.55 -25.80
CA THR A 114 -16.81 3.17 -24.48
C THR A 114 -15.95 4.40 -24.25
N GLY A 115 -15.07 4.74 -25.21
CA GLY A 115 -14.23 5.93 -25.17
C GLY A 115 -12.98 5.75 -24.31
N PRO A 116 -12.43 6.84 -23.74
CA PRO A 116 -11.21 6.80 -22.94
C PRO A 116 -11.42 6.02 -21.64
N GLN A 117 -10.46 5.17 -21.31
CA GLN A 117 -10.47 4.33 -20.12
C GLN A 117 -9.09 4.30 -19.49
N GLN A 118 -9.07 4.22 -18.16
CA GLN A 118 -7.86 3.96 -17.39
C GLN A 118 -7.92 2.53 -16.86
N VAL A 119 -6.85 1.76 -17.04
CA VAL A 119 -6.77 0.37 -16.61
C VAL A 119 -5.46 0.10 -15.87
N MET A 120 -5.46 -0.93 -15.04
CA MET A 120 -4.23 -1.45 -14.44
C MET A 120 -3.29 -1.97 -15.54
N GLY A 121 -2.10 -1.40 -15.59
CA GLY A 121 -1.01 -1.83 -16.45
C GLY A 121 -0.20 -2.99 -15.83
N PRO A 122 0.81 -3.49 -16.55
CA PRO A 122 1.73 -4.49 -16.02
C PRO A 122 2.47 -3.97 -14.79
N VAL A 123 2.56 -4.78 -13.73
CA VAL A 123 3.25 -4.44 -12.47
C VAL A 123 4.75 -4.77 -12.48
N VAL A 124 5.26 -5.29 -13.60
CA VAL A 124 6.67 -5.68 -13.77
C VAL A 124 7.20 -4.96 -14.99
N ASP A 125 8.21 -4.12 -14.83
CA ASP A 125 8.93 -3.52 -15.95
C ASP A 125 10.20 -4.34 -16.26
N MET A 126 10.44 -4.60 -17.55
CA MET A 126 11.56 -5.41 -18.03
C MET A 126 12.35 -4.65 -19.10
N SER A 127 13.62 -4.35 -18.84
CA SER A 127 14.45 -3.60 -19.79
C SER A 127 14.64 -4.27 -21.15
N GLY A 128 14.68 -5.61 -21.20
CA GLY A 128 14.85 -6.37 -22.44
C GLY A 128 13.55 -6.58 -23.25
N THR A 129 12.40 -6.52 -22.58
CA THR A 129 11.07 -6.68 -23.18
C THR A 129 10.08 -5.78 -22.43
N PRO A 130 10.12 -4.45 -22.65
CA PRO A 130 9.27 -3.52 -21.90
C PRO A 130 7.80 -3.94 -21.97
N THR A 131 7.18 -4.01 -20.81
CA THR A 131 5.78 -4.44 -20.69
C THR A 131 4.87 -3.23 -20.88
N ALA A 132 3.85 -3.37 -21.72
CA ALA A 132 2.86 -2.31 -21.92
C ALA A 132 1.50 -2.89 -22.24
N VAL A 133 0.44 -2.15 -21.87
CA VAL A 133 -0.91 -2.43 -22.35
C VAL A 133 -0.95 -2.19 -23.86
N GLN A 134 -1.37 -3.21 -24.62
CA GLN A 134 -1.31 -3.20 -26.09
C GLN A 134 -2.56 -2.60 -26.75
N GLY A 135 -3.61 -2.32 -25.97
CA GLY A 135 -4.86 -1.78 -26.44
C GLY A 135 -6.08 -2.40 -25.76
N PRO A 136 -7.28 -1.95 -26.13
CA PRO A 136 -8.53 -2.49 -25.61
C PRO A 136 -8.70 -3.97 -25.97
N PRO A 137 -9.52 -4.73 -25.20
CA PRO A 137 -9.90 -6.07 -25.59
C PRO A 137 -10.56 -6.07 -26.99
N PRO A 138 -10.40 -7.14 -27.78
CA PRO A 138 -11.10 -7.25 -29.04
C PRO A 138 -12.61 -7.20 -28.79
N PRO A 139 -13.40 -6.67 -29.75
CA PRO A 139 -14.84 -6.66 -29.62
C PRO A 139 -15.37 -8.08 -29.41
N PRO A 140 -16.48 -8.25 -28.66
CA PRO A 140 -17.10 -9.56 -28.48
C PRO A 140 -17.28 -10.22 -29.85
N ARG A 141 -16.84 -11.48 -29.98
CA ARG A 141 -17.01 -12.22 -31.23
C ARG A 141 -18.50 -12.48 -31.44
N GLY A 142 -19.15 -11.55 -32.13
CA GLY A 142 -20.46 -11.78 -32.73
C GLY A 142 -20.38 -12.98 -33.67
N ARG A 143 -21.50 -13.69 -33.79
CA ARG A 143 -21.78 -14.79 -34.72
C ARG A 143 -21.04 -14.62 -36.08
N PRO A 144 -20.61 -15.71 -36.75
CA PRO A 144 -19.75 -15.59 -37.92
C PRO A 144 -20.53 -15.03 -39.12
N ASP A 145 -20.31 -13.75 -39.40
CA ASP A 145 -20.43 -13.18 -40.74
C ASP A 145 -19.46 -12.00 -40.94
N ALA A 146 -18.62 -12.19 -41.96
CA ALA A 146 -17.86 -11.20 -42.72
C ALA A 146 -16.67 -10.47 -42.05
N GLY A 147 -15.46 -11.01 -42.30
CA GLY A 147 -14.35 -10.21 -42.82
C GLY A 147 -13.61 -9.26 -41.87
N GLY A 148 -12.91 -9.80 -40.88
CA GLY A 148 -11.94 -9.03 -40.08
C GLY A 148 -10.62 -9.77 -39.97
N GLY A 149 -9.72 -9.59 -40.94
CA GLY A 149 -8.34 -10.00 -40.81
C GLY A 149 -7.70 -9.19 -39.68
N GLY A 150 -7.42 -9.83 -38.54
CA GLY A 150 -6.67 -9.20 -37.46
C GLY A 150 -5.33 -8.71 -38.00
N ALA A 151 -5.04 -7.42 -37.83
CA ALA A 151 -3.75 -6.87 -38.18
C ALA A 151 -2.67 -7.64 -37.40
N PRO A 152 -1.57 -8.08 -38.06
CA PRO A 152 -0.48 -8.74 -37.37
C PRO A 152 0.10 -7.79 -36.31
N ALA A 153 0.49 -8.37 -35.17
CA ALA A 153 1.14 -7.63 -34.09
C ALA A 153 2.31 -6.79 -34.64
N PRO A 154 2.48 -5.54 -34.19
CA PRO A 154 3.60 -4.72 -34.62
C PRO A 154 4.93 -5.43 -34.29
N PRO A 155 5.93 -5.37 -35.18
CA PRO A 155 7.22 -5.99 -34.92
C PRO A 155 7.88 -5.35 -33.68
N PRO A 156 8.66 -6.11 -32.90
CA PRO A 156 9.35 -5.58 -31.73
C PRO A 156 10.30 -4.44 -32.13
N PRO A 157 10.52 -3.44 -31.25
CA PRO A 157 11.46 -2.36 -31.51
C PRO A 157 12.88 -2.91 -31.75
N PRO A 158 13.68 -2.26 -32.60
CA PRO A 158 15.04 -2.70 -32.87
C PRO A 158 15.86 -2.72 -31.59
N ARG A 159 16.57 -3.84 -31.36
CA ARG A 159 17.51 -3.98 -30.25
C ARG A 159 18.68 -3.03 -30.51
N GLY A 160 18.75 -1.93 -29.76
CA GLY A 160 19.92 -1.06 -29.73
C GLY A 160 21.11 -1.81 -29.13
N GLY A 161 22.26 -1.73 -29.81
CA GLY A 161 23.55 -2.24 -29.33
C GLY A 161 24.29 -1.26 -28.44
#